data_AF-A0A6B1DFK3-F1
#
_entry.id   AF-A0A6B1DFK3-F1
#
_cell.length_a   1.000
_cell.length_b   1.000
_cell.length_c   1.000
_cell.angle_alpha   90.00
_cell.angle_beta   90.00
_cell.angle_gamma   90.00
#
_symmetry.space_group_name_H-M   'P 1'
#
loop_
_entity.id
_entity.type
_entity.pdbx_description
1 polymer ?
#
loop_
_entity_poly.entity_id
_entity_poly.type
_entity_poly.pdbx_seq_one_letter_code
_entity_poly.pdbx_strand_id
1 'polypeptide(L)'
;MQEISMRSRIHRALHAAAVVATAAGLTLAGGSVQAAASEEDLGRVDEAAIVLEEITEAPDRMIPQAILDRSVGVAIFPSTVRAGFFLGGQRGRGVIVARDEATGAWSMPAFLTLTGGSIGLQVGAQSVDVILLIQNRRGLTRLLANEFKLGGDVSAVVGPVGRSLEASTDIQMTAEILSYSRTRGVFAGATLGGATVRADRDANERVYGERFQSEAIVLAETAVADATEETTRLWRALEGLAAAGEDESK
;
A
#
# COMPACT_ATOMS: atom_id res chain seq x y z
N MET A 1 59.83 -54.60 15.73
CA MET A 1 59.13 -54.51 14.42
C MET A 1 57.72 -54.00 14.67
N GLN A 2 57.60 -52.69 14.91
CA GLN A 2 56.41 -52.05 15.51
C GLN A 2 56.02 -50.74 14.80
N GLU A 3 56.42 -50.54 13.54
CA GLU A 3 56.28 -49.25 12.83
C GLU A 3 55.21 -49.20 11.71
N ILE A 4 54.52 -50.30 11.41
CA ILE A 4 53.64 -50.34 10.20
C ILE A 4 52.16 -50.03 10.52
N SER A 5 51.75 -49.93 11.80
CA SER A 5 50.34 -49.76 12.18
C SER A 5 49.95 -48.33 12.61
N MET A 6 50.56 -47.29 12.03
CA MET A 6 50.16 -45.90 12.33
C MET A 6 49.76 -45.08 11.10
N ARG A 7 50.11 -45.50 9.89
CA ARG A 7 49.83 -44.72 8.66
C ARG A 7 48.41 -44.87 8.11
N SER A 8 47.64 -45.89 8.51
CA SER A 8 46.29 -46.14 7.95
C SER A 8 45.13 -45.50 8.72
N ARG A 9 45.37 -45.00 9.95
CA ARG A 9 44.34 -44.31 10.76
C ARG A 9 44.22 -42.81 10.43
N ILE A 10 45.26 -42.23 9.84
CA ILE A 10 45.32 -40.78 9.56
C ILE A 10 44.43 -40.40 8.36
N HIS A 11 44.29 -41.27 7.35
CA HIS A 11 43.44 -40.97 6.19
C HIS A 11 41.93 -41.06 6.47
N ARG A 12 41.47 -41.88 7.43
CA ARG A 12 40.05 -41.98 7.77
C ARG A 12 39.55 -40.84 8.67
N ALA A 13 40.46 -40.19 9.41
CA ALA A 13 40.13 -39.01 10.21
C ALA A 13 39.96 -37.73 9.34
N LEU A 14 40.59 -37.68 8.17
CA LEU A 14 40.53 -36.52 7.27
C LEU A 14 39.23 -36.41 6.46
N HIS A 15 38.52 -37.52 6.20
CA HIS A 15 37.22 -37.46 5.50
C HIS A 15 36.03 -37.20 6.44
N ALA A 16 36.14 -37.50 7.73
CA ALA A 16 35.09 -37.16 8.69
C ALA A 16 35.05 -35.65 9.05
N ALA A 17 36.19 -34.95 8.93
CA ALA A 17 36.27 -33.52 9.19
C ALA A 17 35.84 -32.63 7.99
N ALA A 18 35.79 -33.17 6.78
CA ALA A 18 35.44 -32.41 5.57
C ALA A 18 33.93 -32.38 5.25
N VAL A 19 33.11 -33.19 5.93
CA VAL A 19 31.64 -33.22 5.73
C VAL A 19 30.90 -32.35 6.76
N VAL A 20 31.55 -31.95 7.85
CA VAL A 20 30.92 -31.16 8.92
C VAL A 20 31.16 -29.65 8.76
N ALA A 21 32.08 -29.22 7.90
CA ALA A 21 32.42 -27.81 7.70
C ALA A 21 31.65 -27.10 6.56
N THR A 22 30.72 -27.77 5.89
CA THR A 22 29.88 -27.22 4.81
C THR A 22 28.41 -27.07 5.17
N ALA A 23 28.06 -27.14 6.47
CA ALA A 23 26.70 -26.87 6.95
C ALA A 23 26.58 -25.58 7.81
N ALA A 24 27.69 -24.91 8.12
CA ALA A 24 27.71 -23.72 8.99
C ALA A 24 27.75 -22.38 8.23
N GLY A 25 27.73 -22.40 6.90
CA GLY A 25 27.89 -21.19 6.06
C GLY A 25 26.62 -20.58 5.49
N LEU A 26 25.43 -21.15 5.73
CA LEU A 26 24.19 -20.78 5.02
C LEU A 26 23.08 -20.19 5.92
N THR A 27 23.39 -19.77 7.15
CA THR A 27 22.38 -19.24 8.08
C THR A 27 22.37 -17.72 8.24
N LEU A 28 23.29 -16.97 7.59
CA LEU A 28 23.30 -15.50 7.66
C LEU A 28 22.68 -14.78 6.45
N ALA A 29 22.30 -15.50 5.39
CA ALA A 29 21.70 -14.89 4.20
C ALA A 29 20.18 -14.63 4.33
N GLY A 30 19.50 -15.25 5.30
CA GLY A 30 18.06 -15.08 5.49
C GLY A 30 17.66 -13.73 6.08
N GLY A 31 18.46 -13.20 7.02
CA GLY A 31 18.16 -11.95 7.72
C GLY A 31 18.30 -10.71 6.83
N SER A 32 19.31 -10.67 5.96
CA SER A 32 19.55 -9.53 5.07
C SER A 32 18.50 -9.40 3.96
N VAL A 33 18.00 -10.52 3.44
CA VAL A 33 16.95 -10.52 2.41
C VAL A 33 15.61 -10.09 2.99
N GLN A 34 15.29 -10.55 4.21
CA GLN A 34 14.07 -10.13 4.91
C GLN A 34 14.10 -8.64 5.26
N ALA A 35 15.22 -8.12 5.76
CA ALA A 35 15.38 -6.71 6.08
C ALA A 35 15.26 -5.80 4.84
N ALA A 36 15.89 -6.18 3.73
CA ALA A 36 15.78 -5.44 2.47
C ALA A 36 14.35 -5.45 1.90
N ALA A 37 13.64 -6.56 2.04
CA ALA A 37 12.26 -6.66 1.58
C ALA A 37 11.29 -5.86 2.46
N SER A 38 11.52 -5.80 3.78
CA SER A 38 10.78 -4.87 4.65
C SER A 38 11.10 -3.40 4.35
N GLU A 39 12.34 -3.09 3.97
CA GLU A 39 12.74 -1.72 3.57
C GLU A 39 12.04 -1.30 2.26
N GLU A 40 11.91 -2.20 1.28
CA GLU A 40 11.11 -1.93 0.06
C GLU A 40 9.64 -1.66 0.41
N ASP A 41 9.06 -2.44 1.32
CA ASP A 41 7.68 -2.25 1.75
C ASP A 41 7.52 -0.94 2.56
N LEU A 42 8.44 -0.60 3.46
CA LEU A 42 8.44 0.68 4.17
C LEU A 42 8.64 1.88 3.22
N GLY A 43 9.48 1.75 2.19
CA GLY A 43 9.61 2.73 1.14
C GLY A 43 8.27 3.01 0.42
N ARG A 44 7.38 2.02 0.35
CA ARG A 44 6.02 2.19 -0.18
C ARG A 44 5.13 3.07 0.71
N VAL A 45 5.36 3.06 2.02
CA VAL A 45 4.72 3.96 2.99
C VAL A 45 5.20 5.39 2.76
N ASP A 46 6.51 5.58 2.56
CA ASP A 46 7.11 6.88 2.26
C ASP A 46 6.61 7.46 0.92
N GLU A 47 6.57 6.64 -0.13
CA GLU A 47 6.00 7.02 -1.43
C GLU A 47 4.52 7.43 -1.32
N ALA A 48 3.74 6.75 -0.49
CA ALA A 48 2.36 7.15 -0.22
C ALA A 48 2.26 8.50 0.50
N ALA A 49 3.16 8.78 1.44
CA ALA A 49 3.24 10.08 2.11
C ALA A 49 3.56 11.20 1.12
N ILE A 50 4.55 10.99 0.23
CA ILE A 50 4.90 11.94 -0.85
C ILE A 50 3.69 12.25 -1.74
N VAL A 51 2.92 11.22 -2.12
CA VAL A 51 1.71 11.42 -2.95
C VAL A 51 0.68 12.31 -2.25
N LEU A 52 0.47 12.13 -0.94
CA LEU A 52 -0.46 12.95 -0.16
C LEU A 52 0.04 14.39 0.03
N GLU A 53 1.33 14.57 0.32
CA GLU A 53 1.98 15.88 0.42
C GLU A 53 1.79 16.66 -0.89
N GLU A 54 2.13 16.06 -2.02
CA GLU A 54 2.02 16.71 -3.33
C GLU A 54 0.56 17.03 -3.72
N ILE A 55 -0.42 16.26 -3.24
CA ILE A 55 -1.85 16.57 -3.47
C ILE A 55 -2.32 17.72 -2.60
N THR A 56 -1.82 17.80 -1.37
CA THR A 56 -2.12 18.88 -0.44
C THR A 56 -1.54 20.20 -0.95
N GLU A 57 -0.33 20.15 -1.53
CA GLU A 57 0.36 21.32 -2.10
C GLU A 57 -0.14 21.71 -3.51
N ALA A 58 -0.91 20.85 -4.17
CA ALA A 58 -1.37 21.11 -5.53
C ALA A 58 -2.31 22.34 -5.56
N PRO A 59 -2.04 23.35 -6.41
CA PRO A 59 -2.78 24.61 -6.42
C PRO A 59 -4.27 24.47 -6.78
N ASP A 60 -4.64 23.36 -7.44
CA ASP A 60 -6.00 23.08 -7.90
C ASP A 60 -6.83 22.22 -6.92
N ARG A 61 -6.40 22.02 -5.65
CA ARG A 61 -7.07 21.22 -4.59
C ARG A 61 -7.87 20.04 -5.16
N MET A 62 -7.14 19.01 -5.56
CA MET A 62 -7.65 17.90 -6.37
C MET A 62 -8.80 17.10 -5.73
N ILE A 63 -8.87 17.10 -4.40
CA ILE A 63 -9.88 16.40 -3.63
C ILE A 63 -10.60 17.44 -2.75
N PRO A 64 -11.93 17.59 -2.89
CA PRO A 64 -12.71 18.47 -2.03
C PRO A 64 -12.53 18.14 -0.55
N GLN A 65 -12.34 19.17 0.28
CA GLN A 65 -12.09 19.01 1.72
C GLN A 65 -13.22 18.27 2.45
N ALA A 66 -14.48 18.56 2.11
CA ALA A 66 -15.63 17.85 2.68
C ALA A 66 -15.60 16.31 2.45
N ILE A 67 -14.93 15.85 1.39
CA ILE A 67 -14.75 14.41 1.11
C ILE A 67 -13.62 13.83 1.97
N LEU A 68 -12.55 14.60 2.20
CA LEU A 68 -11.42 14.22 3.04
C LEU A 68 -11.86 14.12 4.51
N ASP A 69 -12.57 15.13 5.02
CA ASP A 69 -13.03 15.20 6.41
C ASP A 69 -13.93 14.03 6.80
N ARG A 70 -14.73 13.55 5.85
CA ARG A 70 -15.63 12.41 6.04
C ARG A 70 -14.94 11.05 5.87
N SER A 71 -13.74 11.01 5.29
CA SER A 71 -13.05 9.75 5.00
C SER A 71 -12.65 9.05 6.30
N VAL A 72 -13.19 7.85 6.52
CA VAL A 72 -12.81 6.97 7.63
C VAL A 72 -11.54 6.16 7.33
N GLY A 73 -11.07 6.20 6.09
CA GLY A 73 -9.82 5.58 5.68
C GLY A 73 -9.36 6.06 4.31
N VAL A 74 -8.05 5.93 4.07
CA VAL A 74 -7.41 6.33 2.82
C VAL A 74 -6.49 5.22 2.38
N ALA A 75 -6.68 4.74 1.15
CA ALA A 75 -5.74 3.82 0.50
C ALA A 75 -4.99 4.54 -0.63
N ILE A 76 -3.67 4.44 -0.66
CA ILE A 76 -2.80 5.11 -1.61
C ILE A 76 -1.95 4.06 -2.33
N PHE A 77 -2.02 4.05 -3.65
CA PHE A 77 -1.22 3.18 -4.53
C PHE A 77 -0.31 4.07 -5.38
N PRO A 78 0.88 4.43 -4.87
CA PRO A 78 1.84 5.23 -5.61
C PRO A 78 2.30 4.47 -6.87
N SER A 79 2.57 5.21 -7.94
CA SER A 79 3.17 4.70 -9.17
C SER A 79 2.49 3.44 -9.75
N THR A 80 1.16 3.37 -9.70
CA THR A 80 0.39 2.27 -10.30
C THR A 80 0.68 2.20 -11.80
N VAL A 81 1.23 1.06 -12.23
CA VAL A 81 1.59 0.84 -13.62
C VAL A 81 0.33 0.46 -14.38
N ARG A 82 0.06 1.17 -15.47
CA ARG A 82 -0.98 0.85 -16.45
C ARG A 82 -0.33 0.62 -17.80
N ALA A 83 -0.66 -0.48 -18.47
CA ALA A 83 -0.10 -0.77 -19.79
C ALA A 83 -1.15 -1.40 -20.71
N GLY A 84 -1.22 -0.94 -21.96
CA GLY A 84 -2.14 -1.48 -22.95
C GLY A 84 -2.25 -0.66 -24.23
N PHE A 85 -3.16 -1.12 -25.10
CA PHE A 85 -3.55 -0.43 -26.33
C PHE A 85 -5.07 -0.55 -26.45
N PHE A 86 -5.80 0.54 -26.19
CA PHE A 86 -7.27 0.59 -26.00
C PHE A 86 -7.81 -0.22 -24.80
N LEU A 87 -7.36 -1.47 -24.66
CA LEU A 87 -7.56 -2.33 -23.51
C LEU A 87 -6.19 -2.70 -22.92
N GLY A 88 -6.10 -2.69 -21.60
CA GLY A 88 -4.86 -2.92 -20.87
C GLY A 88 -5.07 -3.53 -19.50
N GLY A 89 -3.95 -3.74 -18.82
CA GLY A 89 -3.90 -4.13 -17.43
C GLY A 89 -3.29 -3.03 -16.57
N GLN A 90 -3.65 -3.04 -15.30
CA GLN A 90 -3.00 -2.22 -14.29
C GLN A 90 -2.59 -3.04 -13.08
N ARG A 91 -1.45 -2.67 -12.49
CA ARG A 91 -0.95 -3.23 -11.25
C ARG A 91 -0.33 -2.13 -10.40
N GLY A 92 -0.82 -2.01 -9.18
CA GLY A 92 -0.33 -1.07 -8.18
C GLY A 92 -0.05 -1.81 -6.87
N ARG A 93 0.88 -1.27 -6.10
CA ARG A 93 1.13 -1.66 -4.72
C ARG A 93 0.93 -0.41 -3.88
N GLY A 94 0.35 -0.56 -2.70
CA GLY A 94 -0.02 0.59 -1.88
C GLY A 94 -0.21 0.25 -0.43
N VAL A 95 -0.71 1.23 0.31
CA VAL A 95 -1.02 1.13 1.73
C VAL A 95 -2.41 1.66 2.00
N ILE A 96 -3.03 1.20 3.08
CA ILE A 96 -4.27 1.75 3.63
C ILE A 96 -4.08 2.08 5.10
N VAL A 97 -4.64 3.21 5.50
CA VAL A 97 -4.78 3.65 6.89
C VAL A 97 -6.25 3.94 7.17
N ALA A 98 -6.68 3.74 8.40
CA ALA A 98 -8.00 4.15 8.87
C ALA A 98 -7.88 5.21 9.95
N ARG A 99 -8.86 6.11 9.98
CA ARG A 99 -9.04 7.04 11.08
C ARG A 99 -9.88 6.35 12.14
N ASP A 100 -9.36 6.31 13.36
CA ASP A 100 -10.13 5.87 14.51
C ASP A 100 -11.21 6.91 14.82
N GLU A 101 -12.47 6.49 14.85
CA GLU A 101 -13.62 7.40 15.04
C GLU A 101 -13.67 7.99 16.45
N ALA A 102 -13.08 7.32 17.45
CA ALA A 102 -13.13 7.75 18.84
C ALA A 102 -12.03 8.76 19.20
N THR A 103 -10.83 8.57 18.64
CA THR A 103 -9.63 9.35 18.95
C THR A 103 -9.24 10.30 17.83
N GLY A 104 -9.71 10.07 16.61
CA GLY A 104 -9.29 10.78 15.40
C GLY A 104 -7.88 10.42 14.92
N ALA A 105 -7.18 9.51 15.61
CA ALA A 105 -5.84 9.07 15.26
C ALA A 105 -5.86 8.17 14.02
N TRP A 106 -4.77 8.19 13.25
CA TRP A 106 -4.59 7.28 12.13
C TRP A 106 -3.97 5.96 12.58
N SER A 107 -4.45 4.86 12.00
CA SER A 107 -3.93 3.52 12.25
C SER A 107 -2.53 3.32 11.66
N MET A 108 -1.90 2.20 12.01
CA MET A 108 -0.77 1.66 11.26
C MET A 108 -1.17 1.35 9.80
N PRO A 109 -0.25 1.50 8.84
CA PRO A 109 -0.53 1.23 7.43
C PRO A 109 -0.57 -0.28 7.13
N ALA A 110 -1.66 -0.79 6.59
CA ALA A 110 -1.66 -2.14 6.00
C ALA A 110 -1.34 -2.08 4.51
N PHE A 111 -0.60 -3.08 4.02
CA PHE A 111 -0.20 -3.15 2.63
C PHE A 111 -1.29 -3.78 1.76
N LEU A 112 -1.48 -3.21 0.56
CA LEU A 112 -2.47 -3.62 -0.42
C LEU A 112 -1.85 -3.75 -1.81
N THR A 113 -2.50 -4.56 -2.65
CA THR A 113 -2.27 -4.61 -4.10
C THR A 113 -3.54 -4.22 -4.84
N LEU A 114 -3.38 -3.52 -5.96
CA LEU A 114 -4.44 -3.20 -6.91
C LEU A 114 -4.11 -3.88 -8.23
N THR A 115 -5.05 -4.63 -8.81
CA THR A 115 -4.88 -5.25 -10.11
C THR A 115 -6.20 -5.25 -10.87
N GLY A 116 -6.19 -4.84 -12.13
CA GLY A 116 -7.43 -4.71 -12.89
C GLY A 116 -7.22 -4.57 -14.39
N GLY A 117 -8.34 -4.58 -15.11
CA GLY A 117 -8.36 -4.02 -16.46
C GLY A 117 -8.20 -2.50 -16.41
N SER A 118 -7.66 -1.93 -17.47
CA SER A 118 -7.64 -0.49 -17.69
C SER A 118 -8.11 -0.18 -19.10
N ILE A 119 -8.97 0.83 -19.26
CA ILE A 119 -9.36 1.37 -20.56
C ILE A 119 -8.67 2.72 -20.70
N GLY A 120 -7.95 2.93 -21.81
CA GLY A 120 -7.19 4.16 -22.02
C GLY A 120 -6.95 4.43 -23.50
N LEU A 121 -6.95 5.72 -23.86
CA LEU A 121 -6.58 6.20 -25.20
C LEU A 121 -5.07 6.17 -25.46
N GLN A 122 -4.29 5.66 -24.52
CA GLN A 122 -2.83 5.70 -24.58
C GLN A 122 -2.27 4.38 -25.08
N VAL A 123 -1.31 4.50 -26.01
CA VAL A 123 -0.44 3.42 -26.46
C VAL A 123 0.75 3.39 -25.52
N GLY A 124 0.96 2.28 -24.81
CA GLY A 124 2.18 2.06 -24.03
C GLY A 124 1.95 1.89 -22.53
N ALA A 125 2.95 2.25 -21.73
CA ALA A 125 2.96 2.11 -20.28
C ALA A 125 2.98 3.47 -19.58
N GLN A 126 2.25 3.57 -18.48
CA GLN A 126 2.14 4.78 -17.68
C GLN A 126 2.21 4.47 -16.19
N SER A 127 2.67 5.44 -15.42
CA SER A 127 2.69 5.40 -13.97
C SER A 127 1.73 6.46 -13.43
N VAL A 128 0.76 6.04 -12.62
CA VAL A 128 -0.33 6.88 -12.12
C VAL A 128 -0.48 6.62 -10.63
N ASP A 129 -0.60 7.67 -9.82
CA ASP A 129 -0.93 7.50 -8.41
C ASP A 129 -2.45 7.32 -8.28
N VAL A 130 -2.88 6.31 -7.53
CA VAL A 130 -4.30 6.02 -7.28
C VAL A 130 -4.60 6.18 -5.80
N ILE A 131 -5.66 6.93 -5.48
CA ILE A 131 -6.10 7.17 -4.10
C ILE A 131 -7.54 6.76 -3.98
N LEU A 132 -7.84 5.97 -2.96
CA LEU A 132 -9.19 5.56 -2.58
C LEU A 132 -9.52 6.21 -1.25
N LEU A 133 -10.59 6.99 -1.22
CA LEU A 133 -11.14 7.62 -0.03
C LEU A 133 -12.34 6.79 0.42
N ILE A 134 -12.22 6.17 1.58
CA ILE A 134 -13.25 5.30 2.14
C ILE A 134 -14.16 6.15 3.02
N GLN A 135 -15.43 6.25 2.64
CA GLN A 135 -16.37 7.22 3.20
C GLN A 135 -17.21 6.69 4.37
N ASN A 136 -17.12 5.39 4.68
CA ASN A 136 -17.81 4.79 5.81
C ASN A 136 -17.17 3.45 6.25
N ARG A 137 -17.49 3.04 7.48
CA ARG A 137 -16.96 1.81 8.12
C ARG A 137 -17.29 0.54 7.34
N ARG A 138 -18.44 0.48 6.66
CA ARG A 138 -18.82 -0.67 5.84
C ARG A 138 -17.90 -0.82 4.63
N GLY A 139 -17.62 0.27 3.92
CA GLY A 139 -16.66 0.30 2.82
C GLY A 139 -15.26 -0.12 3.29
N LEU A 140 -14.83 0.37 4.45
CA LEU A 140 -13.54 0.03 5.06
C LEU A 140 -13.44 -1.48 5.35
N THR A 141 -14.42 -2.02 6.06
CA THR A 141 -14.44 -3.45 6.44
C THR A 141 -14.47 -4.34 5.20
N ARG A 142 -15.23 -3.98 4.16
CA ARG A 142 -15.28 -4.74 2.90
C ARG A 142 -13.96 -4.70 2.13
N LEU A 143 -13.27 -3.56 2.14
CA LEU A 143 -11.99 -3.43 1.47
C LEU A 143 -10.91 -4.30 2.15
N LEU A 144 -10.95 -4.42 3.48
CA LEU A 144 -9.98 -5.19 4.25
C LEU A 144 -10.22 -6.72 4.18
N ALA A 145 -11.47 -7.18 4.02
CA ALA A 145 -11.90 -8.58 4.14
C ALA A 145 -11.05 -9.61 3.38
N ASN A 146 -10.84 -9.40 2.08
CA ASN A 146 -10.00 -10.29 1.28
C ASN A 146 -9.74 -9.73 -0.12
N GLU A 147 -10.82 -9.41 -0.81
CA GLU A 147 -10.84 -9.00 -2.20
C GLU A 147 -11.99 -8.01 -2.38
N PHE A 148 -11.67 -6.83 -2.92
CA PHE A 148 -12.65 -5.78 -3.15
C PHE A 148 -12.63 -5.34 -4.61
N LYS A 149 -13.73 -5.53 -5.33
CA LYS A 149 -13.86 -5.14 -6.73
C LYS A 149 -14.45 -3.74 -6.84
N LEU A 150 -13.61 -2.81 -7.33
CA LEU A 150 -14.01 -1.45 -7.66
C LEU A 150 -15.03 -1.47 -8.81
N GLY A 151 -16.24 -1.01 -8.49
CA GLY A 151 -17.39 -0.96 -9.42
C GLY A 151 -18.29 -2.20 -9.40
N GLY A 152 -17.99 -3.23 -8.60
CA GLY A 152 -18.80 -4.44 -8.48
C GLY A 152 -19.41 -4.66 -7.08
N ASP A 153 -18.58 -4.66 -6.04
CA ASP A 153 -19.00 -5.10 -4.69
C ASP A 153 -19.67 -3.98 -3.86
N VAL A 154 -19.48 -2.73 -4.29
CA VAL A 154 -19.90 -1.49 -3.64
C VAL A 154 -20.03 -0.41 -4.72
N SER A 155 -20.88 0.60 -4.50
CA SER A 155 -20.92 1.81 -5.33
C SER A 155 -19.62 2.62 -5.15
N ALA A 156 -18.56 2.15 -5.80
CA ALA A 156 -17.34 2.91 -5.97
C ALA A 156 -17.57 3.89 -7.12
N VAL A 157 -17.47 5.18 -6.82
CA VAL A 157 -17.61 6.23 -7.83
C VAL A 157 -16.20 6.66 -8.19
N VAL A 158 -15.87 6.58 -9.49
CA VAL A 158 -14.67 7.22 -10.02
C VAL A 158 -14.88 8.72 -9.83
N GLY A 159 -14.02 9.33 -9.02
CA GLY A 159 -14.12 10.73 -8.63
C GLY A 159 -14.14 11.64 -9.85
N PRO A 160 -14.78 12.82 -9.74
CA PRO A 160 -14.87 13.77 -10.85
C PRO A 160 -13.48 14.20 -11.32
N VAL A 161 -13.34 14.37 -12.63
CA VAL A 161 -12.16 15.01 -13.24
C VAL A 161 -12.41 16.50 -13.40
N GLY A 162 -11.61 17.33 -12.70
CA GLY A 162 -11.55 18.78 -12.91
C GLY A 162 -12.64 19.62 -12.22
N ARG A 163 -12.53 20.94 -12.40
CA ARG A 163 -13.21 22.02 -11.63
C ARG A 163 -14.73 22.17 -11.86
N SER A 164 -15.42 21.24 -12.49
CA SER A 164 -16.78 21.49 -12.98
C SER A 164 -17.72 20.29 -12.86
N LEU A 165 -18.08 19.84 -11.65
CA LEU A 165 -19.19 18.88 -11.51
C LEU A 165 -20.04 19.15 -10.26
N GLU A 166 -20.73 20.29 -10.25
CA GLU A 166 -21.89 20.55 -9.37
C GLU A 166 -23.02 19.51 -9.58
N ALA A 167 -23.01 18.79 -10.72
CA ALA A 167 -23.99 17.75 -11.05
C ALA A 167 -23.73 16.37 -10.38
N SER A 168 -22.63 16.20 -9.62
CA SER A 168 -22.22 14.90 -9.06
C SER A 168 -22.23 14.83 -7.54
N THR A 169 -22.62 15.90 -6.84
CA THR A 169 -22.55 16.01 -5.38
C THR A 169 -23.32 14.89 -4.66
N ASP A 170 -24.55 14.58 -5.07
CA ASP A 170 -25.36 13.53 -4.41
C ASP A 170 -24.76 12.11 -4.58
N ILE A 171 -24.20 11.83 -5.75
CA ILE A 171 -23.56 10.53 -6.05
C ILE A 171 -22.26 10.38 -5.25
N GLN A 172 -21.48 11.45 -5.11
CA GLN A 172 -20.26 11.45 -4.30
C GLN A 172 -20.58 11.30 -2.80
N MET A 173 -21.67 11.93 -2.33
CA MET A 173 -22.10 11.84 -0.95
C MET A 173 -22.66 10.46 -0.57
N THR A 174 -23.10 9.65 -1.54
CA THR A 174 -23.66 8.31 -1.28
C THR A 174 -22.64 7.19 -1.50
N ALA A 175 -21.55 7.46 -2.22
CA ALA A 175 -20.50 6.47 -2.48
C ALA A 175 -19.83 5.98 -1.19
N GLU A 176 -19.61 4.66 -1.05
CA GLU A 176 -18.84 4.14 0.09
C GLU A 176 -17.34 4.31 -0.13
N ILE A 177 -16.88 4.34 -1.39
CA ILE A 177 -15.48 4.57 -1.77
C ILE A 177 -15.42 5.52 -2.98
N LEU A 178 -14.60 6.56 -2.87
CA LEU A 178 -14.31 7.49 -3.95
C LEU A 178 -12.89 7.27 -4.45
N SER A 179 -12.70 7.31 -5.76
CA SER A 179 -11.43 6.95 -6.37
C SER A 179 -10.86 8.10 -7.21
N TYR A 180 -9.68 8.57 -6.85
CA TYR A 180 -8.95 9.63 -7.52
C TYR A 180 -7.67 9.07 -8.15
N SER A 181 -7.26 9.63 -9.29
CA SER A 181 -5.98 9.25 -9.89
C SER A 181 -5.29 10.44 -10.54
N ARG A 182 -3.96 10.46 -10.49
CA ARG A 182 -3.14 11.50 -11.12
C ARG A 182 -1.92 10.91 -11.82
N THR A 183 -1.60 11.44 -12.99
CA THR A 183 -0.31 11.22 -13.65
C THR A 183 0.56 12.43 -13.32
N ARG A 184 1.88 12.25 -13.09
CA ARG A 184 2.81 13.36 -12.84
C ARG A 184 2.62 14.47 -13.89
N GLY A 185 1.96 15.57 -13.50
CA GLY A 185 1.73 16.76 -14.33
C GLY A 185 0.47 16.78 -15.24
N VAL A 186 -0.31 15.71 -15.38
CA VAL A 186 -1.56 15.72 -16.20
C VAL A 186 -2.61 14.78 -15.62
N PHE A 187 -3.83 15.28 -15.45
CA PHE A 187 -4.99 14.47 -15.10
C PHE A 187 -5.41 13.61 -16.30
N ALA A 188 -5.30 12.29 -16.18
CA ALA A 188 -6.04 11.37 -17.03
C ALA A 188 -7.22 10.85 -16.21
N GLY A 189 -8.44 11.24 -16.58
CA GLY A 189 -9.67 10.64 -16.08
C GLY A 189 -9.75 9.18 -16.51
N ALA A 190 -9.04 8.33 -15.80
CA ALA A 190 -9.00 6.92 -16.04
C ALA A 190 -9.98 6.25 -15.08
N THR A 191 -11.02 5.66 -15.64
CA THR A 191 -11.96 4.87 -14.87
C THR A 191 -11.25 3.66 -14.28
N LEU A 192 -11.33 3.52 -12.95
CA LEU A 192 -10.80 2.38 -12.19
C LEU A 192 -11.79 1.21 -12.10
N GLY A 193 -12.84 1.23 -12.93
CA GLY A 193 -13.86 0.18 -12.98
C GLY A 193 -13.25 -1.16 -13.39
N GLY A 194 -13.51 -2.21 -12.60
CA GLY A 194 -12.99 -3.56 -12.84
C GLY A 194 -11.61 -3.84 -12.24
N ALA A 195 -11.08 -2.93 -11.41
CA ALA A 195 -9.91 -3.20 -10.59
C ALA A 195 -10.28 -3.93 -9.30
N THR A 196 -9.39 -4.80 -8.86
CA THR A 196 -9.50 -5.58 -7.63
C THR A 196 -8.41 -5.15 -6.66
N VAL A 197 -8.82 -4.78 -5.45
CA VAL A 197 -7.94 -4.48 -4.33
C VAL A 197 -7.85 -5.71 -3.43
N ARG A 198 -6.64 -6.08 -3.02
CA ARG A 198 -6.38 -7.22 -2.12
C ARG A 198 -5.34 -6.85 -1.07
N ALA A 199 -5.43 -7.49 0.10
CA ALA A 199 -4.37 -7.42 1.11
C ALA A 199 -3.05 -7.98 0.55
N ASP A 200 -1.96 -7.23 0.71
CA ASP A 200 -0.59 -7.72 0.48
C ASP A 200 -0.10 -8.39 1.78
N ARG A 201 -0.59 -9.61 2.02
CA ARG A 201 -0.33 -10.35 3.26
C ARG A 201 1.16 -10.63 3.46
N ASP A 202 1.90 -10.80 2.37
CA ASP A 202 3.33 -11.04 2.43
C ASP A 202 4.08 -9.77 2.87
N ALA A 203 3.71 -8.59 2.34
CA ALA A 203 4.27 -7.32 2.81
C ALA A 203 3.89 -7.03 4.28
N ASN A 204 2.64 -7.27 4.66
CA ASN A 204 2.21 -7.19 6.06
C ASN A 204 3.07 -8.09 6.95
N GLU A 205 3.27 -9.35 6.59
CA GLU A 205 4.10 -10.29 7.36
C GLU A 205 5.57 -9.86 7.41
N ARG A 206 6.11 -9.29 6.33
CA ARG A 206 7.49 -8.79 6.32
C ARG A 206 7.72 -7.59 7.23
N VAL A 207 6.77 -6.65 7.26
CA VAL A 207 6.89 -5.42 8.05
C VAL A 207 6.52 -5.65 9.51
N TYR A 208 5.47 -6.43 9.78
CA TYR A 208 4.96 -6.64 11.14
C TYR A 208 5.51 -7.90 11.82
N GLY A 209 6.23 -8.77 11.10
CA GLY A 209 6.80 -10.00 11.63
C GLY A 209 5.81 -11.14 11.88
N GLU A 210 4.51 -10.89 11.75
CA GLU A 210 3.45 -11.88 11.85
C GLU A 210 2.42 -11.71 10.71
N ARG A 211 1.78 -12.82 10.34
CA ARG A 211 0.74 -12.83 9.30
C ARG A 211 -0.59 -12.31 9.84
N PHE A 212 -0.70 -10.99 9.98
CA PHE A 212 -1.95 -10.34 10.34
C PHE A 212 -2.92 -10.25 9.15
N GLN A 213 -4.22 -10.28 9.46
CA GLN A 213 -5.22 -9.76 8.53
C GLN A 213 -5.12 -8.23 8.49
N SER A 214 -5.39 -7.62 7.35
CA SER A 214 -5.30 -6.16 7.21
C SER A 214 -6.25 -5.45 8.19
N GLU A 215 -7.39 -6.04 8.52
CA GLU A 215 -8.29 -5.58 9.58
C GLU A 215 -7.62 -5.47 10.93
N ALA A 216 -6.82 -6.47 11.33
CA ALA A 216 -6.19 -6.49 12.64
C ALA A 216 -5.15 -5.37 12.77
N ILE A 217 -4.49 -5.01 11.66
CA ILE A 217 -3.54 -3.89 11.58
C ILE A 217 -4.29 -2.55 11.60
N VAL A 218 -5.34 -2.41 10.79
CA VAL A 218 -6.00 -1.14 10.50
C VAL A 218 -7.06 -0.77 11.55
N LEU A 219 -7.75 -1.75 12.13
CA LEU A 219 -8.81 -1.54 13.12
C LEU A 219 -8.30 -1.68 14.57
N ALA A 220 -6.98 -1.67 14.76
CA ALA A 220 -6.31 -1.63 16.05
C ALA A 220 -6.62 -2.80 17.01
N GLU A 221 -6.67 -4.03 16.49
CA GLU A 221 -6.66 -5.24 17.35
C GLU A 221 -5.24 -5.71 17.69
N THR A 222 -4.21 -5.06 17.16
CA THR A 222 -2.81 -5.46 17.32
C THR A 222 -1.99 -4.36 17.97
N ALA A 223 -1.15 -4.70 18.96
CA ALA A 223 -0.20 -3.78 19.55
C ALA A 223 0.71 -3.22 18.45
N VAL A 224 0.70 -1.90 18.31
CA VAL A 224 1.47 -1.16 17.31
C VAL A 224 2.96 -1.46 17.52
N ALA A 225 3.60 -2.08 16.53
CA ALA A 225 5.06 -2.06 16.42
C ALA A 225 5.53 -0.59 16.43
N ASP A 226 6.69 -0.29 17.03
CA ASP A 226 7.18 1.08 17.12
C ASP A 226 7.07 1.80 15.76
N ALA A 227 6.44 2.98 15.77
CA ALA A 227 6.17 3.73 14.55
C ALA A 227 7.49 4.06 13.83
N THR A 228 7.59 3.66 12.57
CA THR A 228 8.77 3.97 11.75
C THR A 228 8.76 5.44 11.31
N GLU A 229 9.88 5.93 10.77
CA GLU A 229 9.97 7.28 10.23
C GLU A 229 9.00 7.49 9.06
N GLU A 230 8.87 6.50 8.18
CA GLU A 230 7.96 6.49 7.03
C GLU A 230 6.50 6.53 7.48
N THR A 231 6.17 5.75 8.52
CA THR A 231 4.82 5.75 9.13
C THR A 231 4.49 7.12 9.72
N THR A 232 5.45 7.71 10.44
CA THR A 232 5.30 9.04 11.03
C THR A 232 5.12 10.10 9.95
N ARG A 233 5.85 10.01 8.84
CA ARG A 233 5.70 10.92 7.69
C ARG A 233 4.31 10.78 7.06
N LEU A 234 3.85 9.55 6.85
CA LEU A 234 2.51 9.31 6.32
C LEU A 234 1.42 9.93 7.21
N TRP A 235 1.53 9.79 8.53
CA TRP A 235 0.59 10.44 9.45
C TRP A 235 0.61 11.97 9.35
N ARG A 236 1.79 12.59 9.29
CA ARG A 236 1.88 14.04 9.07
C ARG A 236 1.25 14.47 7.74
N ALA A 237 1.45 13.71 6.67
CA ALA A 237 0.84 13.99 5.38
C ALA A 237 -0.69 13.92 5.44
N LEU A 238 -1.24 12.95 6.17
CA LEU A 238 -2.69 12.82 6.39
C LEU A 238 -3.26 13.94 7.28
N GLU A 239 -2.50 14.38 8.29
CA GLU A 239 -2.86 15.53 9.12
C GLU A 239 -2.85 16.83 8.30
N GLY A 240 -1.84 17.04 7.46
CA GLY A 240 -1.77 18.18 6.55
C GLY A 240 -2.93 18.22 5.55
N LEU A 241 -3.32 17.04 5.05
CA LEU A 241 -4.46 16.88 4.16
C LEU A 241 -5.78 17.33 4.81
N ALA A 242 -5.97 17.04 6.10
CA ALA A 242 -7.13 17.48 6.89
C ALA A 242 -7.05 18.98 7.27
N ALA A 243 -5.88 19.48 7.66
CA ALA A 243 -5.71 20.87 8.12
C ALA A 243 -5.92 21.91 7.00
N ALA A 244 -5.62 21.56 5.75
CA ALA A 244 -5.81 22.44 4.60
C ALA A 244 -7.29 22.84 4.35
N GLY A 245 -8.25 22.17 4.99
CA GLY A 245 -9.67 22.53 4.96
C GLY A 245 -10.09 23.61 5.97
N GLU A 246 -9.43 23.71 7.11
CA GLU A 246 -9.84 24.62 8.19
C GLU A 246 -9.55 26.10 7.85
N ASP A 247 -8.49 26.37 7.09
CA ASP A 247 -8.01 27.72 6.78
C ASP A 247 -8.91 28.49 5.78
N GLU A 248 -9.87 27.82 5.13
CA GLU A 248 -10.85 28.44 4.23
C GLU A 248 -12.19 28.80 4.91
N SER A 249 -12.38 28.44 6.18
CA SER A 249 -13.61 28.75 6.94
C SER A 249 -13.62 30.15 7.57
N LYS A 250 -12.59 30.97 7.31
CA LYS A 250 -12.42 32.35 7.78
C LYS A 250 -12.41 33.33 6.61
#